data_AF-A0A370LFD5-F1
#
_entry.id   AF-A0A370LFD5-F1
#
_cell.length_a   1.000
_cell.length_b   1.000
_cell.length_c   1.000
_cell.angle_alpha   90.00
_cell.angle_beta   90.00
_cell.angle_gamma   90.00
#
_symmetry.space_group_name_H-M   'P 1'
#
loop_
_entity.id
_entity.type
_entity.pdbx_description
1 polymer ?
#
loop_
_entity_poly.entity_id
_entity_poly.type
_entity_poly.pdbx_seq_one_letter_code
_entity_poly.pdbx_strand_id
1 'polypeptide(L)'
;MLKIILVLFIFFIGITNAYGQEVQEKKNWEDFFNNGISISFDTPEKYIDEITTNLASGSTVVDLGLYVIGMVVYAIFVWNFYRFIARREIIKINFEKYNRDDRVSPLKVAAYVGSYVFLFPIIIYVWFLVYSMFMFILAKDMPMGVVLLIAISVIASTRITSYYKEDLAKDVGKLLPFALLGVFLTSSAFFSDTTNFFSVEDIEKRFQEFPFFVGRVIEFIILVVVLEWSLRVVFLIKRRIFPAVEEKVEEKIEEQIDKKIKVHVEKIQEKQKDIEEKIEEGDAEIEEKLEIVEEKIEEGDAEKQENNLKINESIISKSTEASKGDTLEIVEQLIKSGIGDLGRLEHIRNTIQNGKVLFQSDKKYLEDITKMKKD
;
A
#
# COMPACT_ATOMS: atom_id res chain seq x y z
N MET A 1 -5.91 19.28 -17.30
CA MET A 1 -6.57 18.03 -16.84
C MET A 1 -7.85 17.71 -17.61
N LEU A 2 -8.85 18.60 -17.64
CA LEU A 2 -10.10 18.38 -18.42
C LEU A 2 -9.88 18.10 -19.92
N LYS A 3 -8.86 18.74 -20.53
CA LYS A 3 -8.47 18.52 -21.93
C LYS A 3 -7.89 17.12 -22.19
N ILE A 4 -7.18 16.53 -21.23
CA ILE A 4 -6.59 15.19 -21.35
C ILE A 4 -7.70 14.14 -21.21
N ILE A 5 -8.64 14.36 -20.30
CA ILE A 5 -9.83 13.50 -20.12
C ILE A 5 -10.70 13.53 -21.38
N LEU A 6 -10.90 14.70 -21.99
CA LEU A 6 -11.64 14.83 -23.25
C LEU A 6 -10.96 14.09 -24.41
N VAL A 7 -9.63 14.19 -24.51
CA VAL A 7 -8.85 13.49 -25.55
C VAL A 7 -8.93 11.97 -25.36
N LEU A 8 -8.81 11.48 -24.13
CA LEU A 8 -8.94 10.05 -23.82
C LEU A 8 -10.37 9.54 -24.07
N PHE A 9 -11.39 10.35 -23.81
CA PHE A 9 -12.79 10.00 -24.05
C PHE A 9 -13.15 9.99 -25.55
N ILE A 10 -12.63 10.95 -26.33
CA ILE A 10 -12.80 10.97 -27.79
C ILE A 10 -12.05 9.79 -28.43
N PHE A 11 -10.86 9.46 -27.92
CA PHE A 11 -10.10 8.28 -28.34
C PHE A 11 -10.84 6.97 -28.03
N PHE A 12 -11.47 6.88 -26.85
CA PHE A 12 -12.30 5.75 -26.44
C PHE A 12 -13.51 5.54 -27.38
N ILE A 13 -14.24 6.60 -27.71
CA ILE A 13 -15.38 6.54 -28.66
C ILE A 13 -14.91 6.15 -30.08
N GLY A 14 -13.73 6.61 -30.49
CA GLY A 14 -13.13 6.28 -31.79
C GLY A 14 -12.84 4.78 -31.93
N ILE A 15 -12.29 4.15 -30.89
CA ILE A 15 -11.97 2.72 -30.89
C ILE A 15 -13.24 1.87 -30.87
N THR A 16 -14.24 2.23 -30.07
CA THR A 16 -15.51 1.47 -30.01
C THR A 16 -16.28 1.52 -31.33
N ASN A 17 -16.26 2.66 -32.04
CA ASN A 17 -16.91 2.77 -33.35
C ASN A 17 -16.15 2.05 -34.46
N ALA A 18 -14.81 1.99 -34.39
CA ALA A 18 -14.00 1.21 -35.32
C ALA A 18 -14.24 -0.30 -35.14
N TYR A 19 -14.34 -0.78 -33.89
CA TYR A 19 -14.64 -2.18 -33.59
C TYR A 19 -16.06 -2.62 -33.97
N GLY A 20 -17.05 -1.71 -33.87
CA GLY A 20 -18.43 -1.98 -34.26
C GLY A 20 -18.62 -2.24 -35.76
N GLN A 21 -17.68 -1.82 -36.61
CA GLN A 21 -17.74 -2.05 -38.07
C GLN A 21 -17.02 -3.33 -38.53
N GLU A 22 -16.06 -3.85 -37.75
CA GLU A 22 -15.25 -5.01 -38.16
C GLU A 22 -15.92 -6.37 -37.88
N VAL A 23 -16.99 -6.40 -37.07
CA VAL A 23 -17.69 -7.63 -36.65
C VAL A 23 -18.76 -8.11 -37.66
N GLN A 24 -19.07 -7.34 -38.72
CA GLN A 24 -20.02 -7.77 -39.75
C GLN A 24 -19.42 -8.35 -41.03
N GLU A 25 -18.09 -8.44 -41.16
CA GLU A 25 -17.47 -8.83 -42.43
C GLU A 25 -16.38 -9.93 -42.27
N LYS A 26 -16.72 -11.07 -41.67
CA LYS A 26 -15.94 -12.30 -41.84
C LYS A 26 -16.85 -13.49 -42.20
N LYS A 27 -17.25 -13.50 -43.46
CA LYS A 27 -17.77 -14.69 -44.16
C LYS A 27 -16.96 -14.86 -45.44
N ASN A 28 -15.75 -15.43 -45.33
CA ASN A 28 -14.92 -16.03 -46.40
C ASN A 28 -13.45 -16.22 -45.96
N TRP A 29 -13.22 -16.99 -44.89
CA TRP A 29 -11.86 -17.39 -44.49
C TRP A 29 -11.58 -18.90 -44.69
N GLU A 30 -12.54 -19.65 -45.24
CA GLU A 30 -12.41 -21.11 -45.39
C GLU A 30 -11.57 -21.55 -46.61
N ASP A 31 -11.21 -20.65 -47.53
CA ASP A 31 -10.42 -21.00 -48.73
C ASP A 31 -8.90 -20.87 -48.54
N PHE A 32 -8.41 -20.38 -47.40
CA PHE A 32 -6.97 -20.12 -47.21
C PHE A 32 -6.20 -21.25 -46.50
N PHE A 33 -6.88 -22.26 -45.95
CA PHE A 33 -6.27 -23.30 -45.08
C PHE A 33 -6.31 -24.73 -45.64
N ASN A 34 -6.25 -24.91 -46.96
CA ASN A 34 -6.00 -26.21 -47.57
C ASN A 34 -4.54 -26.34 -47.98
N ASN A 35 -3.65 -26.61 -47.01
CA ASN A 35 -2.56 -27.60 -47.12
C ASN A 35 -1.55 -27.48 -45.96
N GLY A 36 -1.47 -28.55 -45.17
CA GLY A 36 -0.26 -28.92 -44.43
C GLY A 36 -0.08 -28.24 -43.07
N ILE A 37 -0.07 -29.06 -42.02
CA ILE A 37 0.41 -28.69 -40.70
C ILE A 37 1.90 -28.31 -40.84
N SER A 38 2.20 -27.01 -40.77
CA SER A 38 3.53 -26.49 -40.52
C SER A 38 3.45 -25.53 -39.34
N ILE A 39 4.19 -25.86 -38.28
CA ILE A 39 4.38 -24.96 -37.14
C ILE A 39 5.37 -23.89 -37.61
N SER A 40 4.87 -22.78 -38.14
CA SER A 40 5.66 -21.57 -38.37
C SER A 40 5.50 -20.63 -37.17
N PHE A 41 6.64 -20.20 -36.61
CA PHE A 41 6.69 -19.13 -35.61
C PHE A 41 6.49 -17.77 -36.30
N ASP A 42 5.30 -17.54 -36.86
CA ASP A 42 4.99 -16.32 -37.59
C ASP A 42 4.42 -15.26 -36.64
N THR A 43 5.29 -14.28 -36.32
CA THR A 43 5.04 -13.02 -35.60
C THR A 43 4.85 -13.09 -34.07
N PRO A 44 5.45 -12.16 -33.29
CA PRO A 44 5.28 -12.08 -31.83
C PRO A 44 3.82 -12.01 -31.38
N GLU A 45 2.94 -11.48 -32.22
CA GLU A 45 1.51 -11.33 -31.97
C GLU A 45 0.83 -12.70 -31.80
N LYS A 46 1.13 -13.70 -32.64
CA LYS A 46 0.60 -15.06 -32.50
C LYS A 46 1.02 -15.74 -31.19
N TYR A 47 2.24 -15.50 -30.74
CA TYR A 47 2.75 -16.07 -29.48
C TYR A 47 2.04 -15.46 -28.26
N ILE A 48 1.77 -14.15 -28.30
CA ILE A 48 1.00 -13.47 -27.25
C ILE A 48 -0.47 -13.91 -27.29
N ASP A 49 -1.06 -14.09 -28.48
CA ASP A 49 -2.42 -14.63 -28.64
C ASP A 49 -2.54 -16.07 -28.12
N GLU A 50 -1.55 -16.93 -28.38
CA GLU A 50 -1.51 -18.32 -27.90
C GLU A 50 -1.33 -18.38 -26.37
N ILE A 51 -0.51 -17.51 -25.79
CA ILE A 51 -0.40 -17.39 -24.32
C ILE A 51 -1.72 -16.92 -23.73
N THR A 52 -2.35 -15.90 -24.29
CA THR A 52 -3.59 -15.32 -23.73
C THR A 52 -4.80 -16.23 -23.88
N THR A 53 -4.96 -16.93 -25.01
CA THR A 53 -6.01 -17.95 -25.16
C THR A 53 -5.84 -19.14 -24.22
N ASN A 54 -4.61 -19.52 -23.87
CA ASN A 54 -4.35 -20.60 -22.91
C ASN A 54 -4.49 -20.16 -21.44
N LEU A 55 -4.33 -18.88 -21.12
CA LEU A 55 -4.42 -18.35 -19.74
C LEU A 55 -5.84 -17.96 -19.33
N ALA A 56 -6.68 -17.52 -20.26
CA ALA A 56 -8.04 -17.10 -19.96
C ALA A 56 -8.98 -17.56 -21.07
N SER A 57 -9.92 -18.42 -20.68
CA SER A 57 -10.86 -19.21 -21.50
C SER A 57 -11.59 -18.42 -22.58
N GLY A 58 -10.91 -18.12 -23.69
CA GLY A 58 -11.49 -17.41 -24.85
C GLY A 58 -11.36 -15.89 -24.84
N SER A 59 -10.52 -15.29 -23.98
CA SER A 59 -10.26 -13.83 -24.03
C SER A 59 -9.11 -13.48 -24.98
N THR A 60 -9.25 -12.38 -25.72
CA THR A 60 -8.24 -11.88 -26.65
C THR A 60 -7.26 -10.92 -25.96
N VAL A 61 -6.10 -10.66 -26.58
CA VAL A 61 -5.14 -9.62 -26.13
C VAL A 61 -5.78 -8.24 -26.07
N VAL A 62 -6.72 -7.97 -26.98
CA VAL A 62 -7.46 -6.69 -27.03
C VAL A 62 -8.33 -6.52 -25.80
N ASP A 63 -9.00 -7.59 -25.36
CA ASP A 63 -9.78 -7.58 -24.12
C ASP A 63 -8.87 -7.17 -22.98
N LEU A 64 -7.73 -7.86 -22.78
CA LEU A 64 -6.75 -7.54 -21.73
C LEU A 64 -6.29 -6.06 -21.80
N GLY A 65 -6.01 -5.55 -23.00
CA GLY A 65 -5.67 -4.13 -23.19
C GLY A 65 -6.78 -3.19 -22.72
N LEU A 66 -8.04 -3.49 -23.05
CA LEU A 66 -9.21 -2.74 -22.59
C LEU A 66 -9.39 -2.82 -21.07
N TYR A 67 -9.16 -3.98 -20.45
CA TYR A 67 -9.17 -4.14 -18.99
C TYR A 67 -8.16 -3.22 -18.32
N VAL A 68 -6.91 -3.24 -18.77
CA VAL A 68 -5.84 -2.44 -18.20
C VAL A 68 -6.15 -0.94 -18.34
N ILE A 69 -6.56 -0.51 -19.53
CA ILE A 69 -6.93 0.90 -19.79
C ILE A 69 -8.12 1.31 -18.91
N GLY A 70 -9.17 0.49 -18.86
CA GLY A 70 -10.36 0.73 -18.04
C GLY A 70 -10.03 0.86 -16.56
N MET A 71 -9.18 -0.04 -16.03
CA MET A 71 -8.71 0.01 -14.64
C MET A 71 -7.90 1.27 -14.35
N VAL A 72 -7.00 1.70 -15.26
CA VAL A 72 -6.23 2.93 -15.09
C VAL A 72 -7.14 4.15 -15.09
N VAL A 73 -8.09 4.25 -16.03
CA VAL A 73 -9.06 5.35 -16.08
C VAL A 73 -9.90 5.38 -14.81
N TYR A 74 -10.40 4.23 -14.36
CA TYR A 74 -11.17 4.11 -13.14
C TYR A 74 -10.34 4.52 -11.91
N ALA A 75 -9.10 4.04 -11.78
CA ALA A 75 -8.22 4.41 -10.69
C ALA A 75 -7.94 5.92 -10.63
N ILE A 76 -7.71 6.56 -11.79
CA ILE A 76 -7.54 8.02 -11.89
C ILE A 76 -8.82 8.75 -11.45
N PHE A 77 -9.98 8.28 -11.90
CA PHE A 77 -11.27 8.83 -11.49
C PHE A 77 -11.46 8.72 -9.97
N VAL A 78 -11.29 7.52 -9.41
CA VAL A 78 -11.38 7.26 -7.97
C VAL A 78 -10.40 8.15 -7.21
N TRP A 79 -9.17 8.31 -7.71
CA TRP A 79 -8.16 9.14 -7.08
C TRP A 79 -8.58 10.60 -6.90
N ASN A 80 -9.13 11.20 -7.96
CA ASN A 80 -9.62 12.57 -7.92
C ASN A 80 -10.80 12.68 -6.94
N PHE A 81 -11.65 11.68 -7.00
CA PHE A 81 -12.89 11.66 -6.29
C PHE A 81 -12.73 11.50 -4.77
N TYR A 82 -12.05 10.44 -4.30
CA TYR A 82 -12.04 10.16 -2.86
C TYR A 82 -11.35 11.30 -2.12
N ARG A 83 -10.33 11.90 -2.78
CA ARG A 83 -9.57 13.04 -2.26
C ARG A 83 -10.39 14.32 -2.25
N PHE A 84 -11.48 14.39 -2.98
CA PHE A 84 -12.43 15.48 -2.92
C PHE A 84 -13.37 15.34 -1.72
N ILE A 85 -13.94 14.14 -1.49
CA ILE A 85 -14.84 13.88 -0.34
C ILE A 85 -14.11 13.83 1.00
N ALA A 86 -12.88 13.32 1.02
CA ALA A 86 -12.10 13.18 2.23
C ALA A 86 -11.65 14.52 2.82
N ARG A 87 -11.73 15.63 2.06
CA ARG A 87 -11.41 16.96 2.57
C ARG A 87 -12.41 17.37 3.64
N ARG A 88 -11.88 17.80 4.79
CA ARG A 88 -12.69 18.46 5.84
C ARG A 88 -13.39 19.70 5.27
N GLU A 89 -12.61 20.54 4.59
CA GLU A 89 -13.05 21.80 3.97
C GLU A 89 -12.69 21.77 2.47
N ILE A 90 -13.70 21.71 1.59
CA ILE A 90 -13.48 21.64 0.14
C ILE A 90 -12.89 22.93 -0.41
N ILE A 91 -13.34 24.06 0.14
CA ILE A 91 -12.87 25.40 -0.18
C ILE A 91 -12.03 25.83 1.05
N LYS A 92 -10.81 26.33 0.83
CA LYS A 92 -9.97 26.89 1.91
C LYS A 92 -10.06 28.41 1.84
N ILE A 93 -10.40 29.08 2.94
CA ILE A 93 -10.39 30.54 2.98
C ILE A 93 -8.96 31.01 3.17
N ASN A 94 -8.49 31.90 2.30
CA ASN A 94 -7.35 32.73 2.63
C ASN A 94 -7.84 34.08 3.19
N PHE A 95 -7.89 34.20 4.52
CA PHE A 95 -8.35 35.41 5.21
C PHE A 95 -7.38 36.59 5.03
N GLU A 96 -6.11 36.34 4.66
CA GLU A 96 -5.11 37.40 4.46
C GLU A 96 -5.46 38.31 3.29
N LYS A 97 -6.19 37.81 2.28
CA LYS A 97 -6.61 38.61 1.12
C LYS A 97 -7.76 39.58 1.43
N TYR A 98 -8.40 39.45 2.59
CA TYR A 98 -9.58 40.24 2.97
C TYR A 98 -9.31 41.30 4.04
N ASN A 99 -8.07 41.40 4.54
CA ASN A 99 -7.69 42.32 5.61
C ASN A 99 -7.21 43.70 5.11
N ARG A 100 -7.84 44.23 4.05
CA ARG A 100 -7.55 45.59 3.55
C ARG A 100 -8.39 46.69 4.20
N ASP A 101 -9.48 46.32 4.86
CA ASP A 101 -10.33 47.21 5.66
C ASP A 101 -10.55 46.50 7.00
N ASP A 102 -10.25 47.15 8.12
CA ASP A 102 -10.30 46.61 9.49
C ASP A 102 -11.69 46.11 9.96
N ARG A 103 -12.68 46.04 9.06
CA ARG A 103 -14.05 45.58 9.35
C ARG A 103 -14.55 44.62 8.28
N VAL A 104 -14.36 43.32 8.53
CA VAL A 104 -15.13 42.28 7.84
C VAL A 104 -16.61 42.43 8.19
N SER A 105 -17.45 42.76 7.20
CA SER A 105 -18.90 42.87 7.40
C SER A 105 -19.46 41.52 7.87
N PRO A 106 -20.18 41.46 9.00
CA PRO A 106 -20.75 40.22 9.52
C PRO A 106 -21.72 39.56 8.53
N LEU A 107 -22.31 40.34 7.63
CA LEU A 107 -23.21 39.88 6.58
C LEU A 107 -22.48 39.07 5.50
N LYS A 108 -21.22 39.44 5.18
CA LYS A 108 -20.37 38.69 4.25
C LYS A 108 -19.86 37.40 4.87
N VAL A 109 -19.53 37.43 6.17
CA VAL A 109 -19.16 36.22 6.93
C VAL A 109 -20.36 35.27 7.03
N ALA A 110 -21.56 35.78 7.31
CA ALA A 110 -22.77 34.98 7.36
C ALA A 110 -23.16 34.38 6.00
N ALA A 111 -23.12 35.16 4.92
CA ALA A 111 -23.35 34.65 3.57
C ALA A 111 -22.34 33.56 3.18
N TYR A 112 -21.08 33.73 3.60
CA TYR A 112 -20.03 32.75 3.40
C TYR A 112 -20.27 31.46 4.17
N VAL A 113 -20.55 31.56 5.48
CA VAL A 113 -20.88 30.41 6.33
C VAL A 113 -22.11 29.69 5.77
N GLY A 114 -23.14 30.44 5.35
CA GLY A 114 -24.31 29.89 4.68
C GLY A 114 -23.94 29.09 3.43
N SER A 115 -23.08 29.63 2.56
CA SER A 115 -22.65 28.90 1.37
C SER A 115 -22.00 27.55 1.71
N TYR A 116 -21.23 27.46 2.79
CA TYR A 116 -20.64 26.19 3.25
C TYR A 116 -21.63 25.21 3.84
N VAL A 117 -22.55 25.72 4.65
CA VAL A 117 -23.59 24.93 5.31
C VAL A 117 -24.49 24.23 4.29
N PHE A 118 -24.68 24.82 3.11
CA PHE A 118 -25.53 24.27 2.04
C PHE A 118 -24.75 23.59 0.91
N LEU A 119 -23.68 24.19 0.38
CA LEU A 119 -22.93 23.61 -0.73
C LEU A 119 -22.32 22.26 -0.37
N PHE A 120 -21.83 22.14 0.85
CA PHE A 120 -21.10 20.96 1.26
C PHE A 120 -22.01 19.72 1.37
N PRO A 121 -23.20 19.77 2.02
CA PRO A 121 -24.16 18.67 1.98
C PRO A 121 -24.68 18.36 0.57
N ILE A 122 -24.86 19.36 -0.29
CA ILE A 122 -25.25 19.13 -1.70
C ILE A 122 -24.19 18.31 -2.42
N ILE A 123 -22.91 18.64 -2.22
CA ILE A 123 -21.80 17.89 -2.79
C ILE A 123 -21.82 16.44 -2.31
N ILE A 124 -21.96 16.20 -0.99
CA ILE A 124 -22.04 14.82 -0.48
C ILE A 124 -23.25 14.10 -1.07
N TYR A 125 -24.40 14.78 -1.19
CA TYR A 125 -25.59 14.20 -1.78
C TYR A 125 -25.36 13.68 -3.20
N VAL A 126 -24.81 14.53 -4.08
CA VAL A 126 -24.53 14.15 -5.47
C VAL A 126 -23.69 12.89 -5.51
N TRP A 127 -22.68 12.80 -4.64
CA TRP A 127 -21.79 11.65 -4.62
C TRP A 127 -22.33 10.42 -3.92
N PHE A 128 -23.14 10.57 -2.89
CA PHE A 128 -23.88 9.47 -2.30
C PHE A 128 -24.82 8.85 -3.32
N LEU A 129 -25.53 9.69 -4.09
CA LEU A 129 -26.40 9.24 -5.17
C LEU A 129 -25.62 8.48 -6.23
N VAL A 130 -24.49 9.03 -6.71
CA VAL A 130 -23.62 8.36 -7.69
C VAL A 130 -23.17 6.99 -7.18
N TYR A 131 -22.76 6.88 -5.91
CA TYR A 131 -22.26 5.61 -5.38
C TYR A 131 -23.29 4.56 -5.12
N SER A 132 -24.37 4.98 -4.47
CA SER A 132 -25.48 4.10 -4.24
C SER A 132 -26.05 3.64 -5.58
N MET A 133 -26.05 4.49 -6.63
CA MET A 133 -26.47 4.10 -7.98
C MET A 133 -25.54 3.04 -8.59
N PHE A 134 -24.22 3.26 -8.58
CA PHE A 134 -23.28 2.25 -9.07
C PHE A 134 -23.38 0.94 -8.28
N MET A 135 -23.50 1.01 -6.96
CA MET A 135 -23.68 -0.19 -6.12
C MET A 135 -25.00 -0.87 -6.42
N PHE A 136 -26.10 -0.12 -6.60
CA PHE A 136 -27.42 -0.67 -6.87
C PHE A 136 -27.49 -1.40 -8.21
N ILE A 137 -26.76 -0.89 -9.20
CA ILE A 137 -26.64 -1.51 -10.51
C ILE A 137 -25.78 -2.79 -10.45
N LEU A 138 -24.66 -2.76 -9.72
CA LEU A 138 -23.71 -3.88 -9.66
C LEU A 138 -24.10 -4.97 -8.66
N ALA A 139 -24.70 -4.62 -7.54
CA ALA A 139 -25.06 -5.54 -6.47
C ALA A 139 -26.44 -6.15 -6.70
N LYS A 140 -26.58 -6.95 -7.76
CA LYS A 140 -27.88 -7.46 -8.20
C LYS A 140 -28.61 -8.27 -7.13
N ASP A 141 -27.88 -8.97 -6.27
CA ASP A 141 -28.42 -9.86 -5.24
C ASP A 141 -28.67 -9.18 -3.88
N MET A 142 -28.36 -7.89 -3.75
CA MET A 142 -28.52 -7.18 -2.48
C MET A 142 -29.84 -6.39 -2.42
N PRO A 143 -30.60 -6.47 -1.30
CA PRO A 143 -31.74 -5.59 -1.09
C PRO A 143 -31.32 -4.12 -1.13
N MET A 144 -32.13 -3.27 -1.75
CA MET A 144 -31.86 -1.83 -1.92
C MET A 144 -31.49 -1.12 -0.61
N GLY A 145 -32.18 -1.46 0.50
CA GLY A 145 -31.89 -0.89 1.82
C GLY A 145 -30.47 -1.20 2.31
N VAL A 146 -29.95 -2.40 2.00
CA VAL A 146 -28.59 -2.80 2.37
C VAL A 146 -27.56 -2.03 1.55
N VAL A 147 -27.80 -1.86 0.24
CA VAL A 147 -26.94 -1.07 -0.64
C VAL A 147 -26.81 0.37 -0.13
N LEU A 148 -27.95 1.01 0.18
CA LEU A 148 -27.98 2.36 0.71
C LEU A 148 -27.31 2.46 2.09
N LEU A 149 -27.51 1.46 2.95
CA LEU A 149 -26.88 1.39 4.27
C LEU A 149 -25.36 1.30 4.17
N ILE A 150 -24.83 0.46 3.27
CA ILE A 150 -23.37 0.35 3.05
C ILE A 150 -22.84 1.68 2.54
N ALA A 151 -23.50 2.25 1.52
CA ALA A 151 -23.05 3.51 0.91
C ALA A 151 -23.04 4.67 1.91
N ILE A 152 -24.10 4.81 2.72
CA ILE A 152 -24.18 5.87 3.72
C ILE A 152 -23.19 5.65 4.86
N SER A 153 -22.95 4.41 5.27
CA SER A 153 -22.00 4.09 6.34
C SER A 153 -20.57 4.46 5.95
N VAL A 154 -20.15 4.14 4.72
CA VAL A 154 -18.83 4.53 4.22
C VAL A 154 -18.71 6.04 4.13
N ILE A 155 -19.70 6.73 3.56
CA ILE A 155 -19.67 8.18 3.42
C ILE A 155 -19.65 8.89 4.78
N ALA A 156 -20.53 8.49 5.71
CA ALA A 156 -20.57 9.04 7.06
C ALA A 156 -19.24 8.80 7.79
N SER A 157 -18.65 7.60 7.67
CA SER A 157 -17.34 7.28 8.23
C SER A 157 -16.24 8.16 7.62
N THR A 158 -16.22 8.35 6.29
CA THR A 158 -15.31 9.28 5.62
C THR A 158 -15.48 10.72 6.14
N ARG A 159 -16.71 11.15 6.39
CA ARG A 159 -16.97 12.48 6.93
C ARG A 159 -16.47 12.64 8.35
N ILE A 160 -16.80 11.72 9.25
CA ILE A 160 -16.32 11.75 10.64
C ILE A 160 -14.78 11.75 10.67
N THR A 161 -14.15 10.85 9.92
CA THR A 161 -12.68 10.75 9.87
C THR A 161 -12.03 11.97 9.25
N SER A 162 -12.70 12.72 8.36
CA SER A 162 -12.15 13.98 7.81
C SER A 162 -11.95 15.07 8.87
N TYR A 163 -12.72 15.02 9.96
CA TYR A 163 -12.54 15.92 11.11
C TYR A 163 -11.45 15.44 12.07
N TYR A 164 -11.01 14.19 11.95
CA TYR A 164 -9.89 13.62 12.70
C TYR A 164 -8.56 13.75 11.93
N LYS A 165 -8.43 13.08 10.79
CA LYS A 165 -7.26 13.15 9.90
C LYS A 165 -7.68 12.96 8.45
N GLU A 166 -7.30 13.89 7.57
CA GLU A 166 -7.69 13.86 6.15
C GLU A 166 -7.19 12.60 5.44
N ASP A 167 -5.99 12.10 5.79
CA ASP A 167 -5.44 10.89 5.18
C ASP A 167 -6.22 9.62 5.55
N LEU A 168 -6.69 9.53 6.80
CA LEU A 168 -7.57 8.44 7.20
C LEU A 168 -8.89 8.51 6.43
N ALA A 169 -9.46 9.70 6.26
CA ALA A 169 -10.67 9.89 5.46
C ALA A 169 -10.46 9.50 3.99
N LYS A 170 -9.26 9.76 3.44
CA LYS A 170 -8.90 9.33 2.09
C LYS A 170 -8.92 7.80 1.97
N ASP A 171 -8.43 7.09 2.98
CA ASP A 171 -8.40 5.62 2.94
C ASP A 171 -9.79 5.01 3.09
N VAL A 172 -10.61 5.53 4.02
CA VAL A 172 -12.01 5.11 4.18
C VAL A 172 -12.83 5.43 2.92
N GLY A 173 -12.64 6.61 2.32
CA GLY A 173 -13.38 7.05 1.14
C GLY A 173 -13.11 6.24 -0.13
N LYS A 174 -11.98 5.53 -0.21
CA LYS A 174 -11.66 4.61 -1.32
C LYS A 174 -12.39 3.28 -1.23
N LEU A 175 -12.91 2.90 -0.06
CA LEU A 175 -13.47 1.58 0.19
C LEU A 175 -14.62 1.27 -0.76
N LEU A 176 -15.57 2.20 -0.93
CA LEU A 176 -16.74 1.97 -1.76
C LEU A 176 -16.36 1.87 -3.26
N PRO A 177 -15.56 2.78 -3.84
CA PRO A 177 -15.06 2.62 -5.20
C PRO A 177 -14.27 1.33 -5.44
N PHE A 178 -13.44 0.91 -4.50
CA PHE A 178 -12.68 -0.32 -4.67
C PHE A 178 -13.56 -1.57 -4.48
N ALA A 179 -14.57 -1.52 -3.62
CA ALA A 179 -15.58 -2.57 -3.54
C ALA A 179 -16.37 -2.68 -4.84
N LEU A 180 -16.79 -1.55 -5.43
CA LEU A 180 -17.44 -1.51 -6.74
C LEU A 180 -16.56 -2.11 -7.83
N LEU A 181 -15.29 -1.73 -7.87
CA LEU A 181 -14.33 -2.29 -8.81
C LEU A 181 -14.16 -3.80 -8.60
N GLY A 182 -14.06 -4.24 -7.34
CA GLY A 182 -13.97 -5.65 -7.00
C GLY A 182 -15.17 -6.44 -7.51
N VAL A 183 -16.40 -5.99 -7.20
CA VAL A 183 -17.64 -6.61 -7.69
C VAL A 183 -17.71 -6.58 -9.22
N PHE A 184 -17.30 -5.48 -9.85
CA PHE A 184 -17.26 -5.36 -11.30
C PHE A 184 -16.30 -6.37 -11.92
N LEU A 185 -15.09 -6.50 -11.38
CA LEU A 185 -14.05 -7.41 -11.88
C LEU A 185 -14.33 -8.89 -11.60
N THR A 186 -15.10 -9.22 -10.57
CA THR A 186 -15.44 -10.62 -10.22
C THR A 186 -16.78 -11.10 -10.76
N SER A 187 -17.56 -10.20 -11.35
CA SER A 187 -18.85 -10.54 -11.96
C SER A 187 -18.64 -11.48 -13.15
N SER A 188 -19.23 -12.68 -13.10
CA SER A 188 -19.20 -13.66 -14.20
C SER A 188 -19.76 -13.11 -15.51
N ALA A 189 -20.67 -12.14 -15.43
CA ALA A 189 -21.27 -11.47 -16.57
C ALA A 189 -20.25 -10.69 -17.43
N PHE A 190 -19.06 -10.42 -16.92
CA PHE A 190 -18.00 -9.78 -17.68
C PHE A 190 -17.19 -10.76 -18.52
N PHE A 191 -17.05 -12.00 -18.05
CA PHE A 191 -16.19 -13.02 -18.67
C PHE A 191 -16.93 -13.91 -19.66
N SER A 192 -18.25 -14.08 -19.52
CA SER A 192 -19.01 -14.99 -20.37
C SER A 192 -19.56 -14.34 -21.64
N ASP A 193 -19.88 -13.03 -21.62
CA ASP A 193 -20.42 -12.33 -22.77
C ASP A 193 -20.41 -10.80 -22.55
N THR A 194 -19.48 -10.09 -23.17
CA THR A 194 -19.31 -8.62 -23.02
C THR A 194 -20.59 -7.85 -23.36
N THR A 195 -21.51 -8.47 -24.10
CA THR A 195 -22.82 -7.90 -24.47
C THR A 195 -23.92 -8.10 -23.40
N ASN A 196 -23.75 -9.01 -22.43
CA ASN A 196 -24.76 -9.37 -21.42
C ASN A 196 -24.42 -8.93 -19.98
N PHE A 197 -23.41 -8.07 -19.77
CA PHE A 197 -23.07 -7.56 -18.44
C PHE A 197 -24.32 -7.02 -17.68
N PHE A 198 -25.17 -6.34 -18.43
CA PHE A 198 -26.56 -6.11 -18.06
C PHE A 198 -27.46 -6.64 -19.17
N SER A 199 -28.26 -7.68 -18.90
CA SER A 199 -29.36 -7.99 -19.81
C SER A 199 -30.28 -6.77 -19.91
N VAL A 200 -30.87 -6.52 -21.08
CA VAL A 200 -31.81 -5.39 -21.26
C VAL A 200 -32.94 -5.45 -20.24
N GLU A 201 -33.36 -6.67 -19.88
CA GLU A 201 -34.38 -6.95 -18.87
C GLU A 201 -33.93 -6.56 -17.46
N ASP A 202 -32.65 -6.77 -17.09
CA ASP A 202 -32.11 -6.33 -15.80
C ASP A 202 -32.05 -4.81 -15.72
N ILE A 203 -31.62 -4.14 -16.80
CA ILE A 203 -31.59 -2.66 -16.86
C ILE A 203 -33.00 -2.12 -16.71
N GLU A 204 -33.96 -2.68 -17.44
CA GLU A 204 -35.35 -2.23 -17.41
C GLU A 204 -35.94 -2.37 -16.01
N LYS A 205 -35.74 -3.51 -15.33
CA LYS A 205 -36.17 -3.72 -13.94
C LYS A 205 -35.55 -2.69 -13.00
N ARG A 206 -34.24 -2.46 -13.10
CA ARG A 206 -33.53 -1.47 -12.26
C ARG A 206 -33.98 -0.05 -12.55
N PHE A 207 -34.29 0.27 -13.81
CA PHE A 207 -34.81 1.57 -14.21
C PHE A 207 -36.21 1.82 -13.65
N GLN A 208 -37.07 0.79 -13.56
CA GLN A 208 -38.37 0.90 -12.90
C GLN A 208 -38.26 1.08 -11.38
N GLU A 209 -37.25 0.47 -10.74
CA GLU A 209 -36.95 0.66 -9.31
C GLU A 209 -36.29 2.02 -9.01
N PHE A 210 -35.75 2.71 -10.02
CA PHE A 210 -34.97 3.94 -9.87
C PHE A 210 -35.72 5.09 -9.16
N PRO A 211 -37.00 5.40 -9.46
CA PRO A 211 -37.72 6.44 -8.73
C PRO A 211 -37.86 6.14 -7.24
N PHE A 212 -38.13 4.88 -6.90
CA PHE A 212 -38.21 4.45 -5.49
C PHE A 212 -36.84 4.54 -4.82
N PHE A 213 -35.79 4.13 -5.53
CA PHE A 213 -34.41 4.27 -5.08
C PHE A 213 -34.04 5.72 -4.75
N VAL A 214 -34.31 6.67 -5.67
CA VAL A 214 -34.05 8.10 -5.43
C VAL A 214 -34.87 8.62 -4.26
N GLY A 215 -36.13 8.18 -4.12
CA GLY A 215 -36.97 8.51 -2.96
C GLY A 215 -36.33 8.06 -1.63
N ARG A 216 -35.74 6.86 -1.59
CA ARG A 216 -35.02 6.36 -0.41
C ARG A 216 -33.71 7.08 -0.15
N VAL A 217 -32.97 7.45 -1.19
CA VAL A 217 -31.74 8.26 -1.07
C VAL A 217 -32.02 9.54 -0.29
N ILE A 218 -33.18 10.19 -0.49
CA ILE A 218 -33.55 11.42 0.22
C ILE A 218 -33.64 11.22 1.74
N GLU A 219 -34.16 10.07 2.21
CA GLU A 219 -34.23 9.74 3.65
C GLU A 219 -32.84 9.74 4.29
N PHE A 220 -31.84 9.19 3.58
CA PHE A 220 -30.45 9.14 4.04
C PHE A 220 -29.70 10.48 3.92
N ILE A 221 -30.12 11.39 3.03
CA ILE A 221 -29.52 12.73 2.93
C ILE A 221 -29.72 13.50 4.22
N ILE A 222 -30.93 13.45 4.80
CA ILE A 222 -31.25 14.17 6.03
C ILE A 222 -30.26 13.76 7.13
N LEU A 223 -29.95 12.47 7.22
CA LEU A 223 -28.98 11.94 8.16
C LEU A 223 -27.57 12.53 7.94
N VAL A 224 -27.10 12.59 6.69
CA VAL A 224 -25.77 13.15 6.36
C VAL A 224 -25.71 14.65 6.62
N VAL A 225 -26.76 15.38 6.28
CA VAL A 225 -26.86 16.82 6.54
C VAL A 225 -26.76 17.07 8.04
N VAL A 226 -27.54 16.35 8.85
CA VAL A 226 -27.53 16.45 10.31
C VAL A 226 -26.16 16.07 10.87
N LEU A 227 -25.56 14.98 10.39
CA LEU A 227 -24.22 14.54 10.78
C LEU A 227 -23.17 15.61 10.47
N GLU A 228 -23.18 16.16 9.27
CA GLU A 228 -22.21 17.18 8.87
C GLU A 228 -22.38 18.47 9.67
N TRP A 229 -23.62 18.91 9.93
CA TRP A 229 -23.89 20.04 10.81
C TRP A 229 -23.39 19.79 12.23
N SER A 230 -23.64 18.59 12.75
CA SER A 230 -23.19 18.18 14.09
C SER A 230 -21.67 18.22 14.19
N LEU A 231 -20.96 17.65 13.22
CA LEU A 231 -19.49 17.67 13.16
C LEU A 231 -18.94 19.10 13.07
N ARG A 232 -19.57 19.97 12.29
CA ARG A 232 -19.18 21.40 12.22
C ARG A 232 -19.36 22.10 13.56
N VAL A 233 -20.47 21.89 14.25
CA VAL A 233 -20.71 22.46 15.58
C VAL A 233 -19.66 21.96 16.57
N VAL A 234 -19.40 20.65 16.61
CA VAL A 234 -18.36 20.06 17.47
C VAL A 234 -16.98 20.65 17.16
N PHE A 235 -16.64 20.80 15.88
CA PHE A 235 -15.37 21.41 15.46
C PHE A 235 -15.25 22.87 15.91
N LEU A 236 -16.31 23.67 15.75
CA LEU A 236 -16.34 25.06 16.20
C LEU A 236 -16.21 25.16 17.74
N ILE A 237 -16.85 24.26 18.47
CA ILE A 237 -16.72 24.15 19.93
C ILE A 237 -15.29 23.77 20.31
N LYS A 238 -14.72 22.71 19.71
CA LYS A 238 -13.32 22.30 19.94
C LYS A 238 -12.38 23.47 19.70
N ARG A 239 -12.52 24.18 18.58
CA ARG A 239 -11.67 25.33 18.23
C ARG A 239 -11.82 26.50 19.20
N ARG A 240 -13.00 26.70 19.77
CA ARG A 240 -13.25 27.74 20.78
C ARG A 240 -12.65 27.39 22.15
N ILE A 241 -12.69 26.12 22.54
CA ILE A 241 -12.17 25.64 23.84
C ILE A 241 -10.64 25.43 23.78
N PHE A 242 -10.15 24.89 22.67
CA PHE A 242 -8.73 24.63 22.41
C PHE A 242 -8.29 25.45 21.19
N PRO A 243 -7.87 26.72 21.38
CA PRO A 243 -7.44 27.56 20.27
C PRO A 243 -6.13 27.03 19.66
N ALA A 244 -6.24 26.26 18.57
CA ALA A 244 -5.25 26.00 17.50
C ALA A 244 -3.75 25.98 17.86
N VAL A 245 -3.38 25.45 19.02
CA VAL A 245 -1.98 25.13 19.34
C VAL A 245 -1.60 23.78 18.72
N GLU A 246 -2.54 22.86 18.50
CA GLU A 246 -2.27 21.48 18.04
C GLU A 246 -1.62 21.39 16.65
N GLU A 247 -2.18 21.98 15.58
CA GLU A 247 -1.69 21.75 14.20
C GLU A 247 -0.26 22.29 13.99
N LYS A 248 0.05 23.48 14.54
CA LYS A 248 1.41 24.05 14.49
C LYS A 248 2.39 23.35 15.43
N VAL A 249 1.90 22.69 16.49
CA VAL A 249 2.76 21.96 17.43
C VAL A 249 3.03 20.55 16.92
N GLU A 250 2.04 19.87 16.34
CA GLU A 250 2.20 18.58 15.67
C GLU A 250 3.17 18.70 14.48
N GLU A 251 3.01 19.69 13.60
CA GLU A 251 3.92 19.91 12.47
C GLU A 251 5.35 20.19 12.96
N LYS A 252 5.52 20.99 14.02
CA LYS A 252 6.82 21.23 14.65
C LYS A 252 7.42 19.99 15.32
N ILE A 253 6.57 19.14 15.91
CA ILE A 253 7.01 17.90 16.56
C ILE A 253 7.44 16.89 15.49
N GLU A 254 6.66 16.70 14.43
CA GLU A 254 7.02 15.83 13.30
C GLU A 254 8.32 16.31 12.64
N GLU A 255 8.47 17.61 12.38
CA GLU A 255 9.68 18.18 11.79
C GLU A 255 10.91 17.99 12.71
N GLN A 256 10.75 18.09 14.04
CA GLN A 256 11.82 17.79 14.98
C GLN A 256 12.17 16.30 15.06
N ILE A 257 11.17 15.42 14.99
CA ILE A 257 11.35 13.97 14.98
C ILE A 257 12.10 13.56 13.71
N ASP A 258 11.66 14.01 12.54
CA ASP A 258 12.30 13.72 11.25
C ASP A 258 13.74 14.23 11.19
N LYS A 259 13.98 15.46 11.68
CA LYS A 259 15.34 16.00 11.78
C LYS A 259 16.23 15.14 12.68
N LYS A 260 15.71 14.68 13.81
CA LYS A 260 16.47 13.84 14.75
C LYS A 260 16.72 12.44 14.18
N ILE A 261 15.74 11.86 13.47
CA ILE A 261 15.88 10.59 12.77
C ILE A 261 16.94 10.70 11.67
N LYS A 262 16.87 11.74 10.84
CA LYS A 262 17.83 11.96 9.74
C LYS A 262 19.28 12.03 10.26
N VAL A 263 19.51 12.80 11.31
CA VAL A 263 20.82 12.87 11.97
C VAL A 263 21.28 11.51 12.51
N HIS A 264 20.36 10.69 13.03
CA HIS A 264 20.70 9.36 13.52
C HIS A 264 21.04 8.39 12.38
N VAL A 265 20.30 8.47 11.26
CA VAL A 265 20.54 7.66 10.06
C VAL A 265 21.90 8.02 9.44
N GLU A 266 22.20 9.31 9.28
CA GLU A 266 23.50 9.77 8.76
C GLU A 266 24.66 9.26 9.63
N LYS A 267 24.53 9.34 10.96
CA LYS A 267 25.53 8.80 11.90
C LYS A 267 25.69 7.28 11.82
N ILE A 268 24.62 6.54 11.54
CA ILE A 268 24.68 5.09 11.36
C ILE A 268 25.40 4.77 10.05
N GLN A 269 25.10 5.51 8.98
CA GLN A 269 25.73 5.33 7.67
C GLN A 269 27.23 5.64 7.71
N GLU A 270 27.65 6.73 8.38
CA GLU A 270 29.07 7.02 8.58
C GLU A 270 29.77 5.89 9.35
N LYS A 271 29.17 5.40 10.43
CA LYS A 271 29.73 4.27 11.19
C LYS A 271 29.81 2.98 10.38
N GLN A 272 28.83 2.71 9.53
CA GLN A 272 28.87 1.54 8.64
C GLN A 272 30.01 1.67 7.64
N LYS A 273 30.19 2.86 7.04
CA LYS A 273 31.28 3.14 6.11
C LYS A 273 32.66 3.02 6.78
N ASP A 274 32.83 3.58 7.97
CA ASP A 274 34.07 3.43 8.76
C ASP A 274 34.37 1.96 9.12
N ILE A 275 33.34 1.13 9.27
CA ILE A 275 33.50 -0.30 9.54
C ILE A 275 33.87 -1.05 8.26
N GLU A 276 33.23 -0.73 7.13
CA GLU A 276 33.57 -1.30 5.82
C GLU A 276 35.03 -1.00 5.45
N GLU A 277 35.48 0.24 5.62
CA GLU A 277 36.88 0.64 5.35
C GLU A 277 37.86 -0.15 6.21
N LYS A 278 37.56 -0.35 7.49
CA LYS A 278 38.40 -1.17 8.39
C LYS A 278 38.40 -2.67 8.05
N ILE A 279 37.32 -3.17 7.46
CA ILE A 279 37.26 -4.55 6.99
C ILE A 279 38.11 -4.69 5.72
N GLU A 280 37.99 -3.76 4.77
CA GLU A 280 38.82 -3.75 3.55
C GLU A 280 40.31 -3.62 3.88
N GLU A 281 40.69 -2.74 4.80
CA GLU A 281 42.08 -2.63 5.28
C GLU A 281 42.55 -3.92 5.94
N GLY A 282 41.70 -4.55 6.76
CA GLY A 282 42.02 -5.82 7.42
C GLY A 282 42.17 -6.98 6.44
N ASP A 283 41.32 -7.04 5.42
CA ASP A 283 41.36 -8.07 4.37
C ASP A 283 42.63 -7.90 3.51
N ALA A 284 43.00 -6.67 3.17
CA ALA A 284 44.25 -6.38 2.46
C ALA A 284 45.50 -6.75 3.28
N GLU A 285 45.49 -6.49 4.59
CA GLU A 285 46.59 -6.88 5.48
C GLU A 285 46.70 -8.42 5.61
N ILE A 286 45.57 -9.14 5.54
CA ILE A 286 45.54 -10.61 5.54
C ILE A 286 46.07 -11.15 4.21
N GLU A 287 45.69 -10.56 3.09
CA GLU A 287 46.14 -10.97 1.75
C GLU A 287 47.66 -10.77 1.59
N GLU A 288 48.21 -9.64 2.04
CA GLU A 288 49.65 -9.40 2.06
C GLU A 288 50.39 -10.43 2.94
N LYS A 289 49.83 -10.76 4.10
CA LYS A 289 50.40 -11.80 4.97
C LYS A 289 50.33 -13.19 4.37
N LEU A 290 49.28 -13.50 3.61
CA LEU A 290 49.13 -14.78 2.90
C LEU A 290 50.14 -14.90 1.77
N GLU A 291 50.35 -13.85 0.97
CA GLU A 291 51.34 -13.83 -0.11
C GLU A 291 52.76 -14.04 0.43
N ILE A 292 53.12 -13.38 1.54
CA ILE A 292 54.41 -13.59 2.23
C ILE A 292 54.55 -15.02 2.77
N VAL A 293 53.44 -15.65 3.18
CA VAL A 293 53.46 -17.04 3.67
C VAL A 293 53.58 -18.02 2.51
N GLU A 294 52.88 -17.79 1.40
CA GLU A 294 52.98 -18.59 0.18
C GLU A 294 54.39 -18.52 -0.41
N GLU A 295 55.00 -17.34 -0.51
CA GLU A 295 56.38 -17.16 -0.97
C GLU A 295 57.38 -17.90 -0.08
N LYS A 296 57.18 -17.87 1.25
CA LYS A 296 58.00 -18.64 2.22
C LYS A 296 57.78 -20.15 2.17
N ILE A 297 56.62 -20.61 1.70
CA ILE A 297 56.33 -22.03 1.49
C ILE A 297 56.98 -22.51 0.19
N GLU A 298 57.04 -21.67 -0.85
CA GLU A 298 57.75 -21.99 -2.10
C GLU A 298 59.27 -22.06 -1.93
N GLU A 299 59.84 -21.30 -0.97
CA GLU A 299 61.29 -21.29 -0.71
C GLU A 299 61.79 -22.31 0.34
N GLY A 300 60.91 -23.08 1.00
CA GLY A 300 61.30 -23.95 2.13
C GLY A 300 60.67 -25.35 2.14
N ASP A 301 61.52 -26.38 2.08
CA ASP A 301 61.25 -27.83 2.19
C ASP A 301 59.87 -28.24 2.76
N ALA A 302 59.02 -28.76 1.87
CA ALA A 302 57.60 -29.08 2.03
C ALA A 302 57.23 -30.15 3.10
N GLU A 303 58.17 -30.67 3.89
CA GLU A 303 57.92 -31.83 4.76
C GLU A 303 57.78 -31.50 6.25
N LYS A 304 58.09 -30.27 6.69
CA LYS A 304 58.10 -29.90 8.12
C LYS A 304 56.89 -29.12 8.63
N GLN A 305 56.01 -28.64 7.76
CA GLN A 305 54.90 -27.76 8.16
C GLN A 305 53.50 -28.41 8.13
N GLU A 306 53.31 -29.54 7.44
CA GLU A 306 52.04 -30.29 7.50
C GLU A 306 51.73 -30.79 8.93
N ASN A 307 52.77 -31.09 9.72
CA ASN A 307 52.62 -31.45 11.12
C ASN A 307 52.24 -30.25 12.01
N ASN A 308 52.64 -29.02 11.69
CA ASN A 308 52.29 -27.84 12.49
C ASN A 308 50.87 -27.33 12.20
N LEU A 309 50.36 -27.47 10.97
CA LEU A 309 48.96 -27.16 10.66
C LEU A 309 48.00 -28.13 11.36
N LYS A 310 48.31 -29.44 11.35
CA LYS A 310 47.52 -30.47 12.05
C LYS A 310 47.53 -30.28 13.57
N ILE A 311 48.66 -29.83 14.14
CA ILE A 311 48.76 -29.53 15.58
C ILE A 311 47.95 -28.28 15.93
N ASN A 312 48.01 -27.20 15.13
CA ASN A 312 47.23 -25.99 15.39
C ASN A 312 45.72 -26.20 15.20
N GLU A 313 45.26 -26.96 14.21
CA GLU A 313 43.84 -27.32 14.08
C GLU A 313 43.36 -28.18 15.27
N SER A 314 44.21 -29.07 15.81
CA SER A 314 43.89 -29.86 17.01
C SER A 314 43.81 -29.01 18.29
N ILE A 315 44.58 -27.92 18.38
CA ILE A 315 44.60 -26.99 19.53
C ILE A 315 43.42 -26.00 19.44
N ILE A 316 43.07 -25.55 18.24
CA ILE A 316 41.93 -24.67 17.99
C ILE A 316 40.61 -25.44 18.20
N SER A 317 40.51 -26.69 17.74
CA SER A 317 39.33 -27.53 18.03
C SER A 317 39.17 -27.84 19.52
N LYS A 318 40.26 -28.19 20.24
CA LYS A 318 40.21 -28.42 21.71
C LYS A 318 39.88 -27.17 22.53
N SER A 319 40.40 -26.01 22.16
CA SER A 319 40.12 -24.75 22.89
C SER A 319 38.70 -24.24 22.62
N THR A 320 38.17 -24.49 21.43
CA THR A 320 36.79 -24.14 21.05
C THR A 320 35.77 -25.08 21.72
N GLU A 321 36.07 -26.38 21.85
CA GLU A 321 35.20 -27.33 22.57
C GLU A 321 35.19 -27.09 24.09
N ALA A 322 36.33 -26.76 24.70
CA ALA A 322 36.41 -26.44 26.13
C ALA A 322 35.64 -25.16 26.51
N SER A 323 35.71 -24.11 25.68
CA SER A 323 34.98 -22.84 25.89
C SER A 323 33.47 -22.97 25.66
N LYS A 324 33.06 -23.86 24.75
CA LYS A 324 31.65 -24.12 24.41
C LYS A 324 30.91 -24.86 25.52
N GLY A 325 31.57 -25.78 26.22
CA GLY A 325 31.02 -26.51 27.38
C GLY A 325 30.69 -25.58 28.55
N ASP A 326 31.66 -24.76 28.96
CA ASP A 326 31.53 -23.84 30.09
C ASP A 326 30.44 -22.77 29.84
N THR A 327 30.38 -22.22 28.62
CA THR A 327 29.40 -21.19 28.27
C THR A 327 27.98 -21.75 28.22
N LEU A 328 27.80 -22.98 27.72
CA LEU A 328 26.49 -23.62 27.66
C LEU A 328 25.97 -23.93 29.07
N GLU A 329 26.84 -24.41 29.96
CA GLU A 329 26.48 -24.70 31.35
C GLU A 329 26.04 -23.44 32.10
N ILE A 330 26.73 -22.31 31.90
CA ILE A 330 26.34 -21.02 32.48
C ILE A 330 24.94 -20.61 32.01
N VAL A 331 24.65 -20.74 30.72
CA VAL A 331 23.33 -20.39 30.16
C VAL A 331 22.23 -21.29 30.74
N GLU A 332 22.48 -22.60 30.89
CA GLU A 332 21.51 -23.51 31.52
C GLU A 332 21.27 -23.20 33.00
N GLN A 333 22.31 -22.81 33.74
CA GLN A 333 22.16 -22.38 35.13
C GLN A 333 21.36 -21.07 35.24
N LEU A 334 21.54 -20.12 34.32
CA LEU A 334 20.77 -18.88 34.29
C LEU A 334 19.29 -19.12 33.99
N ILE A 335 18.99 -20.01 33.04
CA ILE A 335 17.61 -20.44 32.75
C ILE A 335 16.98 -21.12 33.98
N LYS A 336 17.70 -22.05 34.62
CA LYS A 336 17.21 -22.77 35.81
C LYS A 336 17.01 -21.86 37.03
N SER A 337 17.83 -20.81 37.16
CA SER A 337 17.73 -19.84 38.26
C SER A 337 16.73 -18.71 38.00
N GLY A 338 16.16 -18.63 36.79
CA GLY A 338 15.23 -17.56 36.42
C GLY A 338 15.89 -16.17 36.34
N ILE A 339 17.20 -16.11 36.13
CA ILE A 339 17.97 -14.86 36.10
C ILE A 339 18.20 -14.44 34.64
N GLY A 340 17.58 -13.34 34.24
CA GLY A 340 17.67 -12.77 32.90
C GLY A 340 16.40 -12.97 32.05
N ASP A 341 16.45 -12.49 30.81
CA ASP A 341 15.40 -12.70 29.81
C ASP A 341 15.46 -14.13 29.25
N LEU A 342 14.38 -14.89 29.46
CA LEU A 342 14.28 -16.29 29.07
C LEU A 342 14.37 -16.48 27.55
N GLY A 343 13.69 -15.64 26.76
CA GLY A 343 13.69 -15.76 25.31
C GLY A 343 15.09 -15.56 24.71
N ARG A 344 15.83 -14.58 25.23
CA ARG A 344 17.21 -14.32 24.83
C ARG A 344 18.17 -15.42 25.26
N LEU A 345 18.01 -15.97 26.47
CA LEU A 345 18.83 -17.10 26.93
C LEU A 345 18.57 -18.37 26.12
N GLU A 346 17.33 -18.64 25.71
CA GLU A 346 17.02 -19.77 24.81
C GLU A 346 17.61 -19.57 23.41
N HIS A 347 17.57 -18.34 22.88
CA HIS A 347 18.24 -18.02 21.62
C HIS A 347 19.76 -18.26 21.69
N ILE A 348 20.39 -17.81 22.78
CA ILE A 348 21.83 -18.02 23.03
C ILE A 348 22.14 -19.51 23.16
N ARG A 349 21.35 -20.27 23.93
CA ARG A 349 21.49 -21.74 24.07
C ARG A 349 21.45 -22.43 22.71
N ASN A 350 20.44 -22.12 21.89
CA ASN A 350 20.27 -22.71 20.57
C ASN A 350 21.42 -22.32 19.62
N THR A 351 21.93 -21.09 19.72
CA THR A 351 23.08 -20.62 18.93
C THR A 351 24.35 -21.40 19.27
N ILE A 352 24.61 -21.62 20.56
CA ILE A 352 25.75 -22.41 21.04
C ILE A 352 25.60 -23.89 20.63
N GLN A 353 24.43 -24.50 20.85
CA GLN A 353 24.16 -25.91 20.50
C GLN A 353 24.34 -26.18 19.00
N ASN A 354 23.94 -25.23 18.16
CA ASN A 354 24.12 -25.31 16.71
C ASN A 354 25.56 -24.97 16.23
N GLY A 355 26.50 -24.75 17.16
CA GLY A 355 27.90 -24.49 16.84
C GLY A 355 28.18 -23.13 16.20
N LYS A 356 27.25 -22.18 16.32
CA LYS A 356 27.43 -20.82 15.83
C LYS A 356 28.13 -19.96 16.88
N VAL A 357 28.94 -19.00 16.42
CA VAL A 357 29.61 -18.03 17.30
C VAL A 357 28.57 -17.03 17.82
N LEU A 358 28.64 -16.72 19.12
CA LEU A 358 27.76 -15.71 19.72
C LEU A 358 28.09 -14.31 19.22
N PHE A 359 27.05 -13.52 18.95
CA PHE A 359 27.17 -12.09 18.69
C PHE A 359 27.77 -11.36 19.91
N GLN A 360 28.49 -10.27 19.68
CA GLN A 360 29.10 -9.46 20.75
C GLN A 360 28.07 -8.93 21.76
N SER A 361 26.85 -8.62 21.28
CA SER A 361 25.72 -8.23 22.13
C SER A 361 25.30 -9.32 23.11
N ASP A 362 25.40 -10.59 22.72
CA ASP A 362 25.03 -11.75 23.53
C ASP A 362 26.14 -12.16 24.49
N LYS A 363 27.41 -12.03 24.08
CA LYS A 363 28.55 -12.17 25.00
C LYS A 363 28.50 -11.15 26.14
N LYS A 364 28.30 -9.87 25.79
CA LYS A 364 28.17 -8.79 26.77
C LYS A 364 26.97 -9.00 27.70
N TYR A 365 25.85 -9.46 27.18
CA TYR A 365 24.66 -9.78 27.96
C TYR A 365 24.92 -10.88 29.00
N LEU A 366 25.64 -11.95 28.64
CA LEU A 366 26.03 -12.99 29.58
C LEU A 366 27.01 -12.48 30.65
N GLU A 367 27.97 -11.64 30.28
CA GLU A 367 28.90 -11.01 31.22
C GLU A 367 28.19 -10.11 32.24
N ASP A 368 27.24 -9.30 31.79
CA ASP A 368 26.49 -8.39 32.65
C ASP A 368 25.62 -9.14 33.66
N ILE A 369 24.95 -10.22 33.21
CA ILE A 369 24.11 -11.05 34.09
C ILE A 369 24.93 -11.89 35.08
N THR A 370 26.07 -12.45 34.63
CA THR A 370 26.93 -13.24 35.50
C THR A 370 27.63 -12.40 36.57
N LYS A 371 27.88 -11.11 36.30
CA LYS A 371 28.32 -10.14 37.32
C LYS A 371 27.23 -9.89 38.37
N MET A 372 25.97 -9.69 37.97
CA MET A 372 24.85 -9.49 38.90
C MET A 372 24.56 -10.69 39.81
N LYS A 373 24.98 -11.91 39.43
CA LYS A 373 24.86 -13.12 40.26
C LYS A 373 25.96 -13.21 41.35
N LYS A 374 27.07 -12.48 41.20
CA LYS A 374 28.20 -12.52 42.13
C LYS A 374 28.11 -11.50 43.27
N ASP A 375 27.20 -10.55 43.16
CA ASP A 375 26.80 -9.61 44.21
C ASP A 375 25.51 -10.08 44.89
#